data_AF-A0A5N3XY43-F1
#
_entry.id   AF-A0A5N3XY43-F1
#
_cell.length_a   1.000
_cell.length_b   1.000
_cell.length_c   1.000
_cell.angle_alpha   90.00
_cell.angle_beta   90.00
_cell.angle_gamma   90.00
#
_symmetry.space_group_name_H-M   'P 1'
#
loop_
_entity.id
_entity.type
_entity.pdbx_description
1 polymer ?
#
loop_
_entity_poly.entity_id
_entity_poly.type
_entity_poly.pdbx_seq_one_letter_code
_entity_poly.pdbx_strand_id
1 'polypeptide(L)'
;MAVVKNKRLTKGGKKRAKKTVVDPVSKKDWYDMKASVSFNIRNIGKNLVTRTQGTKITSDGLRDCVFEMSLTNLQNDEVAFRKFKLIIENVQGKNCLTNFHGMDLIRNIFHGQKTWKPFYARHWQVRQIPKKTIKTMTREGQRNDLKEAVNKLIPDSTGKDFLNWENSWSYLVEGSSSGKATGDETGAKVK
;
A
#
# COMPACT_ATOMS: atom_id res chain seq x y z
N MET A 1 82.78 6.10 36.37
CA MET A 1 81.99 5.61 35.21
C MET A 1 80.87 4.70 35.72
N ALA A 2 79.67 5.24 35.93
CA ALA A 2 78.52 4.46 36.41
C ALA A 2 77.76 3.88 35.20
N VAL A 3 77.78 2.55 35.05
CA VAL A 3 77.04 1.85 33.98
C VAL A 3 75.61 1.58 34.47
N VAL A 4 74.67 2.42 34.04
CA VAL A 4 73.23 2.23 34.29
C VAL A 4 72.72 1.07 33.43
N LYS A 5 72.36 -0.04 34.09
CA LYS A 5 71.64 -1.16 33.46
C LYS A 5 70.17 -0.75 33.30
N ASN A 6 69.77 -0.36 32.09
CA ASN A 6 68.36 -0.11 31.76
C ASN A 6 67.58 -1.44 31.75
N LYS A 7 66.85 -1.70 32.84
CA LYS A 7 65.87 -2.78 32.94
C LYS A 7 64.70 -2.41 32.01
N ARG A 8 64.72 -2.96 30.79
CA ARG A 8 63.68 -2.79 29.78
C ARG A 8 62.37 -3.38 30.34
N LEU A 9 61.52 -2.52 30.90
CA LEU A 9 60.15 -2.86 31.25
C LEU A 9 59.44 -3.20 29.95
N THR A 10 59.25 -4.49 29.67
CA THR A 10 58.31 -4.94 28.65
C THR A 10 56.93 -4.48 29.10
N LYS A 11 56.49 -3.37 28.52
CA LYS A 11 55.09 -2.94 28.58
C LYS A 11 54.29 -4.09 27.99
N GLY A 12 53.79 -4.97 28.87
CA GLY A 12 52.93 -6.08 28.54
C GLY A 12 51.64 -5.51 27.96
N GLY A 13 51.68 -5.18 26.68
CA GLY A 13 50.50 -4.82 25.91
C GLY A 13 49.60 -6.04 25.96
N LYS A 14 48.48 -5.93 26.69
CA LYS A 14 47.32 -6.79 26.53
C LYS A 14 47.17 -7.00 25.03
N LYS A 15 47.53 -8.20 24.55
CA LYS A 15 47.32 -8.61 23.16
C LYS A 15 45.83 -8.41 22.95
N ARG A 16 45.46 -7.32 22.27
CA ARG A 16 44.09 -7.02 21.88
C ARG A 16 43.60 -8.31 21.25
N ALA A 17 42.63 -8.97 21.91
CA ALA A 17 42.00 -10.17 21.39
C ALA A 17 41.74 -9.90 19.91
N LYS A 18 42.41 -10.67 19.06
CA LYS A 18 42.33 -10.53 17.61
C LYS A 18 40.84 -10.63 17.32
N LYS A 19 40.19 -9.51 16.96
CA LYS A 19 38.77 -9.55 16.59
C LYS A 19 38.70 -10.53 15.44
N THR A 20 38.21 -11.72 15.71
CA THR A 20 37.89 -12.67 14.66
C THR A 20 36.93 -11.93 13.74
N VAL A 21 37.22 -11.95 12.44
CA VAL A 21 36.33 -11.38 11.44
C VAL A 21 35.10 -12.27 11.45
N VAL A 22 34.10 -11.89 12.24
CA VAL A 22 32.83 -12.60 12.36
C VAL A 22 31.92 -12.07 11.27
N ASP A 23 31.37 -12.98 10.48
CA ASP A 23 30.44 -12.68 9.40
C ASP A 23 29.24 -11.85 9.92
N PRO A 24 28.86 -10.74 9.26
CA PRO A 24 27.75 -9.91 9.70
C PRO A 24 26.38 -10.61 9.73
N VAL A 25 26.13 -11.61 8.89
CA VAL A 25 24.86 -12.36 8.81
C VAL A 25 24.73 -13.34 9.97
N SER A 26 25.83 -13.88 10.49
CA SER A 26 25.83 -14.77 11.67
C SER A 26 25.23 -14.13 12.94
N LYS A 27 25.16 -12.79 12.97
CA LYS A 27 24.59 -12.01 14.07
C LYS A 27 23.10 -11.69 13.88
N LYS A 28 22.49 -12.16 12.81
CA LYS A 28 21.09 -11.88 12.47
C LYS A 28 20.23 -13.13 12.63
N ASP A 29 19.00 -12.94 13.10
CA ASP A 29 17.98 -13.99 13.23
C ASP A 29 16.80 -13.71 12.29
N TRP A 30 16.22 -14.81 11.78
CA TRP A 30 15.04 -14.78 10.93
C TRP A 30 13.76 -14.72 11.77
N TYR A 31 12.85 -13.83 11.38
CA TYR A 31 11.52 -13.67 11.95
C TYR A 31 10.47 -13.90 10.88
N ASP A 32 9.41 -14.64 11.22
CA ASP A 32 8.30 -14.94 10.32
C ASP A 32 7.28 -13.79 10.37
N MET A 33 6.98 -13.21 9.21
CA MET A 33 6.02 -12.12 9.10
C MET A 33 4.61 -12.63 8.83
N LYS A 34 3.68 -12.20 9.67
CA LYS A 34 2.28 -12.58 9.60
C LYS A 34 1.39 -11.38 9.24
N ALA A 35 0.56 -11.58 8.23
CA ALA A 35 -0.48 -10.66 7.83
C ALA A 35 -1.61 -10.60 8.86
N SER A 36 -2.31 -9.47 8.87
CA SER A 36 -3.57 -9.31 9.61
C SER A 36 -4.63 -10.32 9.16
N VAL A 37 -5.59 -10.61 10.05
CA VAL A 37 -6.65 -11.62 9.86
C VAL A 37 -7.60 -11.30 8.70
N SER A 38 -7.61 -10.05 8.20
CA SER A 38 -8.39 -9.66 7.02
C SER A 38 -7.97 -10.37 5.73
N PHE A 39 -6.80 -11.00 5.71
CA PHE A 39 -6.24 -11.67 4.54
C PHE A 39 -6.26 -13.20 4.67
N ASN A 40 -6.44 -13.90 3.55
CA ASN A 40 -6.51 -15.37 3.55
C ASN A 40 -5.14 -16.00 3.82
N ILE A 41 -4.12 -15.57 3.07
CA ILE A 41 -2.74 -16.00 3.29
C ILE A 41 -2.11 -15.13 4.38
N ARG A 42 -1.75 -15.75 5.51
CA ARG A 42 -1.13 -15.02 6.62
C ARG A 42 0.39 -14.98 6.55
N ASN A 43 1.05 -15.93 5.91
CA ASN A 43 2.51 -15.95 5.88
C ASN A 43 3.01 -15.09 4.71
N ILE A 44 3.55 -13.92 5.02
CA ILE A 44 4.02 -12.93 4.02
C ILE A 44 5.47 -13.24 3.60
N GLY A 45 6.25 -13.79 4.52
CA GLY A 45 7.67 -14.09 4.30
C GLY A 45 8.46 -14.03 5.59
N LYS A 46 9.78 -13.89 5.47
CA LYS A 46 10.70 -13.77 6.60
C LYS A 46 11.49 -12.48 6.52
N ASN A 47 11.70 -11.83 7.66
CA ASN A 47 12.58 -10.68 7.79
C ASN A 47 13.79 -11.04 8.65
N LEU A 48 14.95 -10.49 8.29
CA LEU A 48 16.22 -10.79 8.95
C LEU A 48 16.68 -9.56 9.73
N VAL A 49 16.75 -9.67 11.06
CA VAL A 49 17.19 -8.55 11.92
C VAL A 49 18.33 -8.99 12.83
N THR A 50 19.21 -8.05 13.18
CA THR A 50 20.32 -8.26 14.11
C THR A 50 19.79 -8.67 15.49
N ARG A 51 20.44 -9.67 16.10
CA ARG A 51 20.23 -10.04 17.50
C ARG A 51 20.45 -8.85 18.42
N THR A 52 19.68 -8.80 19.50
CA THR A 52 19.82 -7.78 20.55
C THR A 52 21.26 -7.75 21.04
N GLN A 53 21.87 -6.57 21.00
CA GLN A 53 23.25 -6.33 21.43
C GLN A 53 23.29 -5.08 22.30
N GLY A 54 23.61 -5.27 23.59
CA GLY A 54 23.59 -4.17 24.56
C GLY A 54 22.20 -3.56 24.68
N THR A 55 22.10 -2.25 24.47
CA THR A 55 20.84 -1.49 24.53
C THR A 55 20.02 -1.51 23.25
N LYS A 56 20.54 -2.08 22.15
CA LYS A 56 19.82 -2.16 20.87
C LYS A 56 18.96 -3.41 20.85
N ILE A 57 17.65 -3.23 20.95
CA ILE A 57 16.68 -4.33 20.98
C ILE A 57 16.25 -4.69 19.56
N THR A 58 16.19 -5.99 19.25
CA THR A 58 15.73 -6.50 17.95
C THR A 58 14.29 -6.07 17.62
N SER A 59 13.40 -5.96 18.60
CA SER A 59 12.00 -5.55 18.39
C SER A 59 11.88 -4.15 17.81
N ASP A 60 12.73 -3.22 18.22
CA ASP A 60 12.65 -1.82 17.78
C ASP A 60 13.18 -1.66 16.36
N GLY A 61 14.11 -2.51 15.95
CA GLY A 61 14.56 -2.60 14.55
C GLY A 61 13.60 -3.34 13.63
N LEU A 62 12.65 -4.11 14.18
CA LEU A 62 11.60 -4.80 13.42
C LEU A 62 10.33 -3.95 13.30
N ARG A 63 9.99 -3.20 14.35
CA ARG A 63 8.89 -2.23 14.33
C ARG A 63 9.15 -1.17 13.27
N ASP A 64 8.05 -0.64 12.74
CA ASP A 64 8.05 0.39 11.67
C ASP A 64 8.65 -0.03 10.32
N CYS A 65 9.07 -1.29 10.17
CA CYS A 65 9.38 -1.84 8.86
C CYS A 65 8.09 -1.99 8.03
N VAL A 66 8.03 -1.32 6.89
CA VAL A 66 6.91 -1.38 5.94
C VAL A 66 7.23 -2.34 4.81
N PHE A 67 6.35 -3.30 4.58
CA PHE A 67 6.46 -4.30 3.52
C PHE A 67 5.38 -4.09 2.48
N GLU A 68 5.79 -4.11 1.22
CA GLU A 68 4.89 -4.01 0.08
C GLU A 68 4.66 -5.41 -0.50
N MET A 69 3.39 -5.82 -0.59
CA MET A 69 3.00 -7.12 -1.12
C MET A 69 1.86 -6.97 -2.13
N SER A 70 1.87 -7.77 -3.20
CA SER A 70 0.76 -7.79 -4.16
C SER A 70 -0.45 -8.53 -3.59
N LEU A 71 -1.66 -8.15 -4.03
CA LEU A 71 -2.91 -8.80 -3.60
C LEU A 71 -2.96 -10.29 -3.98
N THR A 72 -2.35 -10.68 -5.11
CA THR A 72 -2.22 -12.09 -5.54
C THR A 72 -1.61 -12.97 -4.46
N ASN A 73 -0.56 -12.50 -3.80
CA ASN A 73 0.17 -13.27 -2.80
C ASN A 73 -0.58 -13.34 -1.46
N LEU A 74 -1.60 -12.51 -1.29
CA LEU A 74 -2.29 -12.31 -0.03
C LEU A 74 -3.67 -12.98 -0.04
N GLN A 75 -4.29 -13.09 -1.20
CA GLN A 75 -5.66 -13.60 -1.35
C GLN A 75 -5.86 -14.58 -2.52
N ASN A 76 -4.82 -14.88 -3.31
CA ASN A 76 -4.89 -15.73 -4.51
C ASN A 76 -5.91 -15.26 -5.56
N ASP A 77 -6.13 -13.96 -5.66
CA ASP A 77 -7.00 -13.35 -6.68
C ASP A 77 -6.17 -12.96 -7.93
N GLU A 78 -6.80 -12.86 -9.09
CA GLU A 78 -6.15 -12.54 -10.39
C GLU A 78 -5.65 -11.09 -10.47
N VAL A 79 -6.07 -10.23 -9.55
CA VAL A 79 -5.78 -8.80 -9.51
C VAL A 79 -4.35 -8.53 -9.01
N ALA A 80 -3.36 -8.71 -9.89
CA ALA A 80 -1.94 -8.52 -9.56
C ALA A 80 -1.51 -7.07 -9.36
N PHE A 81 -2.29 -6.10 -9.81
CA PHE A 81 -1.88 -4.71 -9.91
C PHE A 81 -2.05 -3.86 -8.64
N ARG A 82 -2.67 -4.43 -7.61
CA ARG A 82 -2.85 -3.77 -6.31
C ARG A 82 -1.78 -4.25 -5.35
N LYS A 83 -1.13 -3.29 -4.68
CA LYS A 83 -0.07 -3.51 -3.71
C LYS A 83 -0.51 -2.99 -2.35
N PHE A 84 -0.35 -3.80 -1.33
CA PHE A 84 -0.65 -3.46 0.06
C PHE A 84 0.65 -3.20 0.80
N LYS A 85 0.68 -2.09 1.53
CA LYS A 85 1.76 -1.73 2.45
C LYS A 85 1.34 -2.16 3.85
N LEU A 86 2.13 -3.03 4.46
CA LEU A 86 1.91 -3.61 5.78
C LEU A 86 3.05 -3.21 6.71
N ILE A 87 2.73 -2.67 7.87
CA ILE A 87 3.71 -2.22 8.88
C ILE A 87 3.77 -3.23 10.03
N ILE A 88 4.96 -3.53 10.55
CA ILE A 88 5.09 -4.35 11.76
C ILE A 88 4.77 -3.49 12.99
N GLU A 89 3.67 -3.80 13.69
CA GLU A 89 3.32 -3.15 14.97
C GLU A 89 3.85 -3.94 16.17
N ASN A 90 3.70 -5.26 16.14
CA ASN A 90 4.00 -6.10 17.29
C ASN A 90 4.84 -7.33 16.92
N VAL A 91 5.72 -7.72 17.83
CA VAL A 91 6.59 -8.90 17.68
C VAL A 91 6.28 -9.87 18.82
N GLN A 92 5.77 -11.05 18.48
CA GLN A 92 5.44 -12.13 19.40
C GLN A 92 6.43 -13.28 19.22
N GLY A 93 7.47 -13.33 20.05
CA GLY A 93 8.54 -14.30 19.92
C GLY A 93 9.22 -14.16 18.55
N LYS A 94 9.09 -15.19 17.69
CA LYS A 94 9.63 -15.16 16.31
C LYS A 94 8.64 -14.68 15.25
N ASN A 95 7.38 -14.43 15.62
CA ASN A 95 6.34 -13.97 14.71
C ASN A 95 6.21 -12.45 14.76
N CYS A 96 6.25 -11.78 13.62
CA CYS A 96 5.94 -10.35 13.50
C CYS A 96 4.50 -10.20 13.03
N LEU A 97 3.68 -9.51 13.82
CA LEU A 97 2.30 -9.16 13.47
C LEU A 97 2.29 -7.82 12.75
N THR A 98 1.68 -7.81 11.57
CA THR A 98 1.58 -6.63 10.72
C THR A 98 0.18 -6.03 10.72
N ASN A 99 0.12 -4.71 10.60
CA ASN A 99 -1.11 -3.93 10.39
C ASN A 99 -1.09 -3.27 9.01
N PHE A 100 -2.25 -2.80 8.56
CA PHE A 100 -2.39 -2.09 7.30
C PHE A 100 -1.83 -0.67 7.41
N HIS A 101 -0.92 -0.31 6.51
CA HIS A 101 -0.34 1.03 6.41
C HIS A 101 -0.88 1.81 5.20
N GLY A 102 -1.12 1.12 4.09
CA GLY A 102 -1.66 1.76 2.88
C GLY A 102 -1.82 0.81 1.71
N MET A 103 -2.34 1.33 0.60
CA MET A 103 -2.48 0.61 -0.66
C MET A 103 -1.92 1.48 -1.79
N ASP A 104 -1.30 0.85 -2.78
CA ASP A 104 -0.73 1.49 -3.96
C ASP A 104 -1.03 0.65 -5.21
N LEU A 105 -0.95 1.26 -6.38
CA LEU A 105 -1.10 0.57 -7.67
C LEU A 105 0.26 0.36 -8.32
N ILE A 106 0.39 -0.71 -9.12
CA ILE A 106 1.62 -0.91 -9.91
C ILE A 106 1.76 0.23 -10.93
N ARG A 107 2.94 0.86 -10.93
CA ARG A 107 3.33 1.97 -11.82
C ARG A 107 2.93 1.77 -13.29
N ASN A 108 3.05 0.55 -13.82
CA ASN A 108 2.69 0.24 -15.21
C ASN A 108 1.21 0.57 -15.53
N ILE A 109 0.30 0.31 -14.60
CA ILE A 109 -1.13 0.63 -14.79
C ILE A 109 -1.36 2.14 -14.69
N PHE A 110 -0.68 2.80 -13.75
CA PHE A 110 -0.79 4.24 -13.58
C PHE A 110 -0.31 5.01 -14.82
N HIS A 111 0.81 4.59 -15.43
CA HIS A 111 1.35 5.22 -16.63
C HIS A 111 0.70 4.72 -17.93
N GLY A 112 0.12 3.52 -17.94
CA GLY A 112 -0.62 2.97 -19.07
C GLY A 112 -2.01 3.58 -19.27
N GLN A 113 -2.55 4.26 -18.24
CA GLN A 113 -3.74 5.08 -18.41
C GLN A 113 -3.40 6.34 -19.21
N LYS A 114 -3.90 6.43 -20.46
CA LYS A 114 -4.01 7.71 -21.16
C LYS A 114 -4.69 8.69 -20.22
N THR A 115 -4.10 9.88 -20.04
CA THR A 115 -4.67 10.97 -19.24
C THR A 115 -6.15 11.06 -19.54
N TRP A 116 -6.98 10.75 -18.54
CA TRP A 116 -8.44 10.68 -18.69
C TRP A 116 -8.93 12.05 -19.12
N LYS A 117 -9.20 12.21 -20.41
CA LYS A 117 -9.83 13.39 -20.99
C LYS A 117 -11.23 12.97 -21.36
N PRO A 118 -12.28 13.50 -20.71
CA PRO A 118 -13.63 13.25 -21.16
C PRO A 118 -13.79 13.95 -22.51
N PHE A 119 -13.70 13.19 -23.59
CA PHE A 119 -13.61 13.71 -24.96
C PHE A 119 -14.89 14.47 -25.39
N TYR A 120 -16.00 14.27 -24.67
CA TYR A 120 -17.30 14.89 -24.96
C TYR A 120 -18.06 15.44 -23.73
N ALA A 121 -17.50 15.39 -22.51
CA ALA A 121 -18.25 15.86 -21.33
C ALA A 121 -18.22 17.38 -21.21
N ARG A 122 -19.37 17.97 -20.89
CA ARG A 122 -19.47 19.41 -20.61
C ARG A 122 -18.66 19.77 -19.37
N HIS A 123 -18.06 20.96 -19.36
CA HIS A 123 -17.26 21.48 -18.23
C HIS A 123 -17.98 21.38 -16.87
N TRP A 124 -19.28 21.66 -16.84
CA TRP A 124 -20.09 21.48 -15.64
C TRP A 124 -20.11 20.03 -15.14
N GLN A 125 -20.20 19.04 -16.04
CA GLN A 125 -20.23 17.61 -15.70
C GLN A 125 -18.91 17.19 -15.08
N VAL A 126 -17.79 17.60 -15.69
CA VAL A 126 -16.43 17.31 -15.21
C VAL A 126 -16.19 17.84 -13.80
N ARG A 127 -16.81 18.97 -13.41
CA ARG A 127 -16.68 19.53 -12.05
C ARG A 127 -17.51 18.80 -10.99
N GLN A 128 -18.53 18.04 -11.36
CA GLN A 128 -19.35 17.29 -10.39
C GLN A 128 -18.67 15.98 -9.96
N ILE A 129 -17.91 15.35 -10.85
CA ILE A 129 -17.22 14.07 -10.61
C ILE A 129 -16.32 14.15 -9.37
N PRO A 130 -15.29 15.02 -9.28
CA PRO A 130 -14.40 15.05 -8.11
C PRO A 130 -15.14 15.40 -6.82
N LYS A 131 -16.18 16.24 -6.88
CA LYS A 131 -17.00 16.59 -5.71
C LYS A 131 -17.75 15.37 -5.18
N LYS A 132 -18.34 14.58 -6.08
CA LYS A 132 -19.04 13.35 -5.73
C LYS A 132 -18.07 12.29 -5.21
N THR A 133 -16.92 12.14 -5.88
CA THR A 133 -15.87 11.20 -5.47
C THR A 133 -15.39 11.47 -4.05
N ILE A 134 -15.01 12.71 -3.76
CA ILE A 134 -14.56 13.12 -2.42
C ILE A 134 -15.68 12.92 -1.39
N LYS A 135 -16.91 13.35 -1.68
CA LYS A 135 -18.04 13.23 -0.74
C LYS A 135 -18.32 11.77 -0.35
N THR A 136 -18.31 10.85 -1.30
CA THR A 136 -18.53 9.42 -1.01
C THR A 136 -17.33 8.81 -0.28
N MET A 137 -16.10 9.13 -0.68
CA MET A 137 -14.88 8.65 0.01
C MET A 137 -14.82 9.13 1.46
N THR A 138 -15.09 10.42 1.72
CA THR A 138 -15.16 10.97 3.08
C THR A 138 -16.26 10.29 3.89
N ARG A 139 -17.43 10.05 3.27
CA ARG A 139 -18.54 9.37 3.91
C ARG A 139 -18.20 7.92 4.29
N GLU A 140 -17.47 7.21 3.46
CA GLU A 140 -17.07 5.83 3.74
C GLU A 140 -15.93 5.75 4.74
N GLY A 141 -14.94 6.65 4.67
CA GLY A 141 -13.85 6.71 5.63
C GLY A 141 -14.31 7.05 7.05
N GLN A 142 -15.37 7.86 7.21
CA GLN A 142 -15.91 8.21 8.52
C GLN A 142 -16.80 7.12 9.14
N ARG A 143 -17.41 6.26 8.33
CA ARG A 143 -18.40 5.27 8.80
C ARG A 143 -17.81 3.92 9.15
N ASN A 144 -16.68 3.58 8.54
CA ASN A 144 -16.13 2.23 8.60
C ASN A 144 -14.87 2.23 9.47
N ASP A 145 -14.72 1.20 10.30
CA ASP A 145 -13.46 0.92 10.98
C ASP A 145 -12.38 0.45 10.00
N LEU A 146 -11.11 0.51 10.40
CA LEU A 146 -9.98 0.11 9.54
C LEU A 146 -10.13 -1.31 8.98
N LYS A 147 -10.62 -2.26 9.79
CA LYS A 147 -10.85 -3.64 9.37
C LYS A 147 -11.91 -3.74 8.27
N GLU A 148 -12.98 -2.99 8.41
CA GLU A 148 -14.06 -2.96 7.41
C GLU A 148 -13.62 -2.22 6.15
N ALA A 149 -12.85 -1.13 6.30
CA ALA A 149 -12.26 -0.41 5.18
C ALA A 149 -11.35 -1.32 4.35
N VAL A 150 -10.45 -2.09 4.98
CA VAL A 150 -9.58 -3.06 4.27
C VAL A 150 -10.41 -4.10 3.53
N ASN A 151 -11.47 -4.63 4.14
CA ASN A 151 -12.35 -5.60 3.49
C ASN A 151 -13.09 -5.04 2.27
N LYS A 152 -13.36 -3.74 2.23
CA LYS A 152 -13.95 -3.04 1.07
C LYS A 152 -12.92 -2.71 -0.02
N LEU A 153 -11.67 -2.48 0.37
CA LEU A 153 -10.55 -2.20 -0.52
C LEU A 153 -10.09 -3.43 -1.31
N ILE A 154 -10.20 -4.62 -0.73
CA ILE A 154 -9.86 -5.89 -1.39
C ILE A 154 -10.62 -6.08 -2.71
N PRO A 155 -11.98 -6.05 -2.73
CA PRO A 155 -12.75 -6.17 -3.97
C PRO A 155 -12.93 -4.83 -4.71
N ASP A 156 -12.43 -3.73 -4.15
CA ASP A 156 -12.66 -2.35 -4.61
C ASP A 156 -14.14 -2.02 -4.85
N SER A 157 -14.96 -2.30 -3.83
CA SER A 157 -16.41 -2.06 -3.87
C SER A 157 -16.75 -0.59 -4.16
N THR A 158 -16.07 0.34 -3.50
CA THR A 158 -16.24 1.77 -3.70
C THR A 158 -15.96 2.20 -5.14
N GLY A 159 -14.86 1.72 -5.74
CA GLY A 159 -14.51 2.03 -7.14
C GLY A 159 -15.55 1.50 -8.13
N LYS A 160 -16.07 0.29 -7.89
CA LYS A 160 -17.14 -0.31 -8.70
C LYS A 160 -18.46 0.45 -8.57
N ASP A 161 -18.81 0.92 -7.38
CA ASP A 161 -20.02 1.71 -7.14
C ASP A 161 -19.98 3.05 -7.90
N PHE A 162 -18.80 3.69 -7.98
CA PHE A 162 -18.63 4.88 -8.82
C PHE A 162 -18.81 4.58 -10.30
N LEU A 163 -18.20 3.51 -10.79
CA LEU A 163 -18.31 3.13 -12.21
C LEU A 163 -19.77 2.86 -12.59
N ASN A 164 -20.51 2.18 -11.72
CA ASN A 164 -21.93 1.92 -11.90
C ASN A 164 -22.76 3.22 -11.90
N TRP A 165 -22.46 4.15 -10.98
CA TRP A 165 -23.08 5.46 -10.94
C TRP A 165 -22.81 6.29 -12.21
N GLU A 166 -21.58 6.30 -12.72
CA GLU A 166 -21.22 7.00 -13.95
C GLU A 166 -21.96 6.43 -15.16
N ASN A 167 -22.01 5.10 -15.28
CA ASN A 167 -22.77 4.43 -16.34
C ASN A 167 -24.25 4.81 -16.28
N SER A 168 -24.88 4.71 -15.10
CA SER A 168 -26.28 5.11 -14.90
C SER A 168 -26.53 6.59 -15.22
N TRP A 169 -25.60 7.47 -14.83
CA TRP A 169 -25.71 8.90 -15.12
C TRP A 169 -25.57 9.20 -16.63
N SER A 170 -24.73 8.46 -17.34
CA SER A 170 -24.62 8.56 -18.81
C SER A 170 -25.94 8.20 -19.51
N TYR A 171 -26.58 7.10 -19.12
CA TYR A 171 -27.86 6.68 -19.68
C TYR A 171 -28.98 7.72 -19.47
N LEU A 172 -29.03 8.36 -18.30
CA LEU A 172 -30.02 9.41 -18.01
C LEU A 172 -29.78 10.70 -18.81
N VAL A 173 -28.52 11.01 -19.13
CA VAL A 173 -28.16 12.19 -19.93
C VAL A 173 -28.45 11.96 -21.42
N GLU A 174 -28.24 10.76 -21.95
CA GLU A 174 -28.57 10.39 -23.33
C GLU A 174 -30.08 10.25 -23.58
N GLY A 175 -30.83 9.77 -22.57
CA GLY A 175 -32.30 9.69 -22.63
C GLY A 175 -33.03 11.04 -22.69
N SER A 176 -32.33 12.15 -22.45
CA SER A 176 -32.90 13.51 -22.57
C SER A 176 -32.78 14.11 -23.98
N SER A 177 -32.19 13.38 -24.94
CA SER A 177 -31.94 13.88 -26.31
C SER A 177 -33.00 13.50 -27.35
N SER A 178 -34.04 12.70 -27.03
CA SER A 178 -35.07 12.30 -28.00
C SER A 178 -36.35 13.15 -27.97
N GLY A 179 -36.42 14.17 -27.12
CA GLY A 179 -37.58 15.06 -27.02
C GLY A 179 -37.46 16.34 -27.85
N LYS A 180 -37.34 16.26 -29.17
CA LYS A 180 -37.72 17.37 -30.06
C LYS A 180 -38.94 16.95 -30.87
N ALA A 181 -40.10 17.27 -30.33
CA ALA A 181 -41.32 17.41 -31.09
C ALA A 181 -41.13 18.54 -32.12
N THR A 182 -41.03 18.18 -33.39
CA THR A 182 -41.37 19.07 -34.50
C THR A 182 -42.78 18.70 -34.93
N GLY A 183 -43.77 19.28 -34.28
CA GLY A 183 -45.07 19.49 -34.88
C GLY A 183 -45.00 20.80 -35.65
N ASP A 184 -44.98 20.70 -36.97
CA ASP A 184 -45.36 21.79 -37.87
C ASP A 184 -46.29 21.17 -38.92
N GLU A 185 -47.58 21.21 -38.62
CA GLU A 185 -48.63 21.04 -39.62
C GLU A 185 -48.57 22.25 -40.56
N THR A 186 -48.16 22.04 -41.81
CA THR A 186 -48.55 22.94 -42.90
C THR A 186 -49.22 22.11 -43.99
N GLY A 187 -50.55 22.12 -43.96
CA GLY A 187 -51.38 21.55 -45.01
C GLY A 187 -51.23 22.35 -46.30
N ALA A 188 -50.61 21.75 -47.31
CA ALA A 188 -50.70 22.21 -48.69
C ALA A 188 -51.95 21.58 -49.32
N LYS A 189 -52.99 22.41 -49.54
CA LYS A 189 -54.10 22.09 -50.46
C LYS A 189 -53.55 22.03 -51.88
N VAL A 190 -53.66 20.86 -52.51
CA VAL A 190 -53.58 20.72 -53.98
C VAL A 190 -54.98 20.94 -54.54
N LYS A 191 -55.07 21.81 -55.54
CA LYS A 191 -56.23 21.99 -56.43
C LYS A 191 -55.73 21.75 -57.85
#